data_AF-A0A367I3D7-F1
#
_entry.id   AF-A0A367I3D7-F1
#
_cell.length_a   1.000
_cell.length_b   1.000
_cell.length_c   1.000
_cell.angle_alpha   90.00
_cell.angle_beta   90.00
_cell.angle_gamma   90.00
#
_symmetry.space_group_name_H-M   'P 1'
#
loop_
_entity.id
_entity.type
_entity.pdbx_description
1 polymer ?
#
loop_
_entity_poly.entity_id
_entity_poly.type
_entity_poly.pdbx_seq_one_letter_code
_entity_poly.pdbx_strand_id
1 'polypeptide(L)' 'MLFFGPLAEKMGEREIEVALLQGSSVRDLMDRFRLTPLLDSGLRVAVNDEIGPDMDAPLADASEVAFLPPVSGG' A
#
# COMPACT_ATOMS: atom_id res chain seq x y z
N MET A 1 -1.37 -1.74 7.42
CA MET A 1 -0.78 -1.03 6.25
C MET A 1 0.40 -0.23 6.72
N LEU A 2 1.46 -0.20 5.93
CA LEU A 2 2.70 0.51 6.23
C LEU A 2 3.00 1.60 5.20
N PHE A 3 3.42 2.77 5.67
CA PHE A 3 3.85 3.89 4.85
C PHE A 3 5.31 4.25 5.15
N PHE A 4 6.02 4.70 4.12
CA PHE A 4 7.45 5.00 4.22
C PHE A 4 7.79 6.38 3.66
N GLY A 5 8.85 6.98 4.21
CA GLY A 5 9.43 8.23 3.73
C GLY A 5 8.40 9.37 3.57
N PRO A 6 8.42 10.11 2.44
CA PRO A 6 7.49 11.22 2.20
C PRO A 6 6.02 10.83 2.22
N LEU A 7 5.69 9.56 1.93
CA LEU A 7 4.31 9.10 2.00
C LEU A 7 3.84 8.98 3.45
N ALA A 8 4.68 8.50 4.36
CA ALA A 8 4.35 8.48 5.80
C ALA A 8 4.13 9.89 6.34
N GLU A 9 4.99 10.85 5.96
CA GLU A 9 4.83 12.26 6.33
C GLU A 9 3.52 12.85 5.79
N LYS A 10 3.16 12.53 4.54
CA LYS A 10 1.90 12.97 3.92
C LYS A 10 0.67 12.35 4.60
N MET A 11 0.77 11.09 5.02
CA MET A 11 -0.31 10.40 5.71
C MET A 11 -0.41 10.81 7.18
N GLY A 12 0.64 11.39 7.76
CA GLY A 12 0.73 11.74 9.18
C GLY A 12 0.98 10.54 10.10
N GLU A 13 0.97 9.32 9.55
CA GLU A 13 1.09 8.06 10.26
C GLU A 13 2.01 7.11 9.46
N ARG A 14 2.74 6.26 10.19
CA ARG A 14 3.62 5.24 9.58
C ARG A 14 2.91 3.91 9.38
N GLU A 15 1.88 3.67 10.17
CA GLU A 15 1.11 2.43 10.15
C GLU A 15 -0.36 2.73 10.45
N ILE A 16 -1.25 2.05 9.72
CA ILE A 16 -2.68 2.06 10.02
C ILE A 16 -3.25 0.64 9.92
N GLU A 17 -4.09 0.28 10.89
CA GLU A 17 -4.94 -0.90 10.80
C GLU A 17 -6.21 -0.55 10.04
N VAL A 18 -6.57 -1.38 9.06
CA VAL A 18 -7.74 -1.15 8.21
C VAL A 18 -8.60 -2.39 8.16
N ALA A 19 -9.84 -2.26 8.63
CA ALA A 19 -10.86 -3.26 8.39
C ALA A 19 -11.28 -3.21 6.91
N LEU A 20 -11.23 -4.37 6.26
CA LEU A 20 -11.61 -4.60 4.88
C LEU A 20 -12.79 -5.57 4.80
N LEU A 21 -13.55 -5.47 3.72
CA LEU A 21 -14.54 -6.49 3.40
C LEU A 21 -13.81 -7.74 2.92
N GLN A 22 -14.39 -8.91 3.21
CA GLN A 22 -13.83 -10.15 2.71
C GLN A 22 -13.77 -10.12 1.17
N GLY A 23 -12.60 -10.47 0.63
CA GLY A 23 -12.35 -10.44 -0.81
C GLY A 23 -11.86 -9.09 -1.35
N SER A 24 -11.71 -8.06 -0.51
CA SER A 24 -11.07 -6.80 -0.93
C SER A 24 -9.62 -7.03 -1.37
N SER A 25 -9.22 -6.30 -2.40
CA SER A 25 -7.89 -6.37 -2.99
C SER A 25 -6.99 -5.20 -2.55
N VAL A 26 -5.72 -5.23 -2.98
CA VAL A 26 -4.83 -4.08 -2.83
C VAL A 26 -5.36 -2.87 -3.61
N ARG A 27 -5.93 -3.08 -4.80
CA ARG A 27 -6.51 -1.99 -5.60
C ARG A 27 -7.63 -1.28 -4.85
N ASP A 28 -8.54 -2.03 -4.22
CA ASP A 28 -9.64 -1.45 -3.42
C ASP A 28 -9.10 -0.57 -2.29
N LEU A 29 -8.02 -1.03 -1.64
CA LEU A 29 -7.34 -0.29 -0.59
C LEU A 29 -6.71 1.00 -1.14
N MET A 30 -6.02 0.91 -2.27
CA MET A 30 -5.42 2.09 -2.92
C MET A 30 -6.46 3.11 -3.34
N ASP A 31 -7.59 2.67 -3.89
CA ASP A 31 -8.68 3.56 -4.31
C ASP A 31 -9.32 4.25 -3.10
N ARG A 32 -9.56 3.51 -2.01
CA ARG A 32 -10.10 4.04 -0.74
C ARG A 32 -9.23 5.16 -0.17
N PHE A 33 -7.91 5.00 -0.23
CA PHE A 33 -6.94 5.98 0.28
C PHE A 33 -6.41 6.95 -0.79
N ARG A 34 -6.95 6.90 -2.01
CA ARG A 34 -6.55 7.73 -3.16
C ARG A 34 -5.05 7.65 -3.48
N LEU A 35 -4.49 6.46 -3.36
CA LEU A 35 -3.07 6.16 -3.61
C LEU A 35 -2.81 5.69 -5.05
N THR A 36 -3.84 5.28 -5.79
CA THR A 36 -3.74 4.79 -7.17
C THR A 36 -2.95 5.71 -8.10
N PRO A 37 -3.11 7.05 -8.07
CA PRO A 37 -2.31 7.96 -8.91
C PRO A 37 -0.81 7.96 -8.59
N LEU A 38 -0.40 7.45 -7.42
CA LEU A 38 1.01 7.41 -7.04
C LEU A 38 1.75 6.25 -7.73
N LEU A 39 1.05 5.26 -8.28
CA LEU A 39 1.65 4.20 -9.10
C LEU A 39 2.42 4.79 -10.29
N ASP A 40 1.83 5.79 -10.95
CA ASP A 40 2.45 6.49 -12.09
C ASP A 40 3.71 7.29 -11.67
N SER A 41 3.83 7.62 -10.38
CA SER A 41 4.99 8.31 -9.80
C SER A 41 6.09 7.37 -9.30
N GLY A 42 5.96 6.05 -9.53
CA GLY A 42 6.94 5.06 -9.11
C GLY A 42 6.70 4.47 -7.71
N LEU A 43 5.50 4.64 -7.14
CA LEU A 43 5.10 3.94 -5.92
C LEU A 43 5.09 2.44 -6.20
N ARG A 44 5.80 1.66 -5.37
CA ARG A 44 5.72 0.20 -5.35
C ARG A 44 4.86 -0.25 -4.18
N VAL A 45 4.23 -1.41 -4.33
CA VAL A 45 3.44 -2.04 -3.28
C VAL A 45 4.05 -3.40 -2.96
N ALA A 46 4.08 -3.75 -1.69
CA ALA A 46 4.40 -5.08 -1.22
C ALA A 46 3.26 -5.63 -0.36
N VAL A 47 3.02 -6.94 -0.49
CA VAL A 47 2.08 -7.68 0.37
C VAL A 47 2.86 -8.83 1.00
N ASN A 48 2.91 -8.88 2.33
CA ASN A 48 3.66 -9.89 3.10
C ASN A 48 5.11 -10.05 2.58
N ASP A 49 5.87 -8.95 2.56
CA ASP A 49 7.24 -8.85 2.04
C ASP A 49 7.45 -9.07 0.52
N GLU A 50 6.41 -9.47 -0.23
CA GLU A 50 6.51 -9.68 -1.68
C GLU A 50 6.16 -8.41 -2.46
N ILE A 51 7.14 -7.89 -3.22
CA ILE A 51 6.98 -6.68 -4.05
C ILE A 51 6.29 -7.03 -5.37
N GLY A 52 5.37 -6.15 -5.79
CA GLY A 52 4.63 -6.30 -7.05
C GLY A 52 3.58 -7.41 -7.01
N PRO A 53 2.71 -7.46 -5.97
CA PRO A 53 1.68 -8.46 -5.92
C PRO A 53 0.64 -8.22 -7.02
N ASP A 54 -0.20 -9.23 -7.27
CA ASP A 54 -1.40 -9.04 -8.08
C ASP A 54 -2.35 -8.06 -7.35
N MET A 55 -2.59 -6.91 -7.96
CA MET A 55 -3.37 -5.82 -7.38
C MET A 55 -4.85 -6.15 -7.20
N ASP A 56 -5.35 -7.11 -7.98
CA ASP A 56 -6.75 -7.49 -8.02
C ASP A 56 -7.00 -8.80 -7.25
N ALA A 57 -5.94 -9.46 -6.77
CA ALA A 57 -6.05 -10.62 -5.91
C ALA A 57 -6.61 -10.25 -4.52
N PRO A 58 -7.45 -11.11 -3.91
CA PRO A 58 -8.00 -10.86 -2.60
C PRO A 58 -6.91 -10.91 -1.54
N LEU A 59 -6.92 -9.94 -0.62
CA LEU A 59 -6.06 -9.94 0.55
C LEU A 59 -6.52 -11.00 1.55
N ALA A 60 -5.57 -11.74 2.09
CA ALA A 60 -5.81 -12.62 3.22
C ALA A 60 -6.00 -11.81 4.51
N ASP A 61 -6.65 -12.40 5.50
CA ASP A 61 -6.76 -11.80 6.83
C ASP A 61 -5.37 -11.50 7.40
N ALA A 62 -5.25 -10.37 8.10
CA ALA A 62 -4.00 -9.87 8.67
C ALA A 62 -2.85 -9.68 7.66
N SER A 63 -3.14 -9.54 6.37
CA SER A 63 -2.11 -9.21 5.37
C SER A 63 -1.45 -7.87 5.69
N GLU A 64 -0.12 -7.86 5.67
CA GLU A 64 0.64 -6.62 5.72
C GLU A 64 0.76 -6.05 4.32
N VAL A 65 0.35 -4.78 4.14
CA VAL A 65 0.45 -4.07 2.86
C VAL A 65 1.34 -2.85 3.05
N ALA A 66 2.47 -2.82 2.36
CA ALA A 66 3.46 -1.75 2.43
C ALA A 66 3.47 -0.92 1.15
N PHE A 67 3.40 0.40 1.30
CA PHE A 67 3.49 1.39 0.22
C PHE A 67 4.86 2.02 0.22
N LEU A 68 5.64 1.74 -0.83
CA LEU A 68 7.06 2.06 -0.95
C LEU A 68 7.25 3.15 -2.02
N PRO A 69 7.30 4.44 -1.65
CA PRO A 69 7.62 5.51 -2.60
C PRO A 69 8.94 5.22 -3.32
N PRO A 70 9.17 5.80 -4.51
CA PRO A 70 10.47 5.71 -5.15
C PRO A 70 11.54 6.17 -4.15
N VAL A 71 12.50 5.30 -3.89
CA VAL A 71 13.56 5.58 -2.92
C VAL A 71 14.40 6.73 -3.47
N SER A 72 14.61 7.78 -2.68
CA SER A 72 15.60 8.83 -2.96
C SER A 72 17.02 8.34 -2.63
N GLY A 73 17.34 7.08 -2.95
CA GLY A 73 18.58 6.42 -2.54
C GLY A 73 19.79 7.32 -2.80
N GLY A 74 20.56 7.58 -1.75
CA GLY A 74 21.80 8.37 -1.80
C GLY A 74 22.93 7.68 -2.54
#